data_AF-A0A924UI07-F1
#
_entry.id   AF-A0A924UI07-F1
#
_cell.length_a   1.000
_cell.length_b   1.000
_cell.length_c   1.000
_cell.angle_alpha   90.00
_cell.angle_beta   90.00
_cell.angle_gamma   90.00
#
_symmetry.space_group_name_H-M   'P 1'
#
loop_
_entity.id
_entity.type
_entity.pdbx_description
1 polymer ?
#
loop_
_entity_poly.entity_id
_entity_poly.type
_entity_poly.pdbx_seq_one_letter_code
_entity_poly.pdbx_strand_id
1 'polypeptide(L)'
;MLNFLPFFIALFIIFASPQPSQAQSISQDFKSSQLTFDYLASDGSYWYDCKHTQGKEPHAWVVTCQNYIFHLHLLLFQYIRPNEATFELHYWADEVSLLKQSHTQSTWLTVDKEAKAKRIIAYLGFGDDTSQLRLGVELTKPPGKR
;
A
#
# COMPACT_ATOMS: atom_id res chain seq x y z
N MET A 1 -34.23 65.87 25.46
CA MET A 1 -33.19 65.66 24.43
C MET A 1 -32.84 64.18 24.43
N LEU A 2 -33.25 63.44 23.39
CA LEU A 2 -33.00 62.01 23.25
C LEU A 2 -31.63 61.81 22.59
N ASN A 3 -30.69 61.17 23.31
CA ASN A 3 -29.45 60.66 22.71
C ASN A 3 -29.72 59.26 22.16
N PHE A 4 -29.81 59.15 20.83
CA PHE A 4 -29.78 57.87 20.13
C PHE A 4 -28.32 57.48 19.85
N LEU A 5 -27.82 56.45 20.52
CA LEU A 5 -26.61 55.75 20.12
C LEU A 5 -26.99 54.70 19.06
N PRO A 6 -26.41 54.69 17.85
CA PRO A 6 -26.58 53.56 16.95
C PRO A 6 -25.62 52.44 17.37
N PHE A 7 -26.18 51.33 17.85
CA PHE A 7 -25.49 50.07 18.09
C PHE A 7 -25.20 49.42 16.73
N PHE A 8 -23.97 49.58 16.21
CA PHE A 8 -23.52 48.85 15.02
C PHE A 8 -23.25 47.39 15.40
N ILE A 9 -24.19 46.49 15.13
CA ILE A 9 -23.96 45.04 15.18
C ILE A 9 -23.32 44.64 13.85
N ALA A 10 -21.99 44.51 13.83
CA ALA A 10 -21.28 43.89 12.72
C ALA A 10 -21.55 42.37 12.75
N LEU A 11 -22.47 41.91 11.90
CA LEU A 11 -22.74 40.49 11.70
C LEU A 11 -21.59 39.88 10.88
N PHE A 12 -20.59 39.30 11.54
CA PHE A 12 -19.57 38.50 10.88
C PHE A 12 -20.21 37.19 10.40
N ILE A 13 -20.58 37.14 9.13
CA ILE A 13 -20.97 35.89 8.46
C ILE A 13 -19.69 35.11 8.23
N ILE A 14 -19.41 34.13 9.10
CA ILE A 14 -18.33 33.17 8.91
C ILE A 14 -18.77 32.26 7.76
N PHE A 15 -18.29 32.54 6.55
CA PHE A 15 -18.34 31.59 5.45
C PHE A 15 -17.41 30.43 5.80
N ALA A 16 -17.95 29.39 6.44
CA ALA A 16 -17.28 28.11 6.54
C ALA A 16 -17.34 27.48 5.14
N SER A 17 -16.31 27.73 4.33
CA SER A 17 -16.08 26.98 3.10
C SER A 17 -16.05 25.49 3.47
N PRO A 18 -16.83 24.60 2.81
CA PRO A 18 -16.66 23.17 3.00
C PRO A 18 -15.25 22.82 2.56
N GLN A 19 -14.37 22.65 3.53
CA GLN A 19 -13.00 22.22 3.27
C GLN A 19 -13.10 20.81 2.68
N PRO A 20 -12.66 20.59 1.43
CA PRO A 20 -12.70 19.26 0.85
C PRO A 20 -11.97 18.33 1.81
N SER A 21 -12.65 17.27 2.26
CA SER A 21 -12.09 16.33 3.23
C SER A 21 -10.79 15.80 2.65
N GLN A 22 -9.66 16.27 3.18
CA GLN A 22 -8.35 15.84 2.73
C GLN A 22 -8.28 14.34 3.00
N ALA A 23 -8.10 13.54 1.95
CA ALA A 23 -7.99 12.09 2.08
C ALA A 23 -6.81 11.80 3.01
N GLN A 24 -7.09 11.19 4.17
CA GLN A 24 -6.06 10.83 5.12
C GLN A 24 -5.30 9.62 4.58
N SER A 25 -4.00 9.77 4.33
CA SER A 25 -3.13 8.66 3.98
C SER A 25 -2.62 7.98 5.25
N ILE A 26 -2.81 6.67 5.37
CA ILE A 26 -2.27 5.87 6.48
C ILE A 26 -1.27 4.88 5.89
N SER A 27 -0.01 4.96 6.33
CA SER A 27 0.98 3.91 6.06
C SER A 27 0.66 2.70 6.92
N GLN A 28 0.58 1.53 6.31
CA GLN A 28 0.33 0.28 7.02
C GLN A 28 1.57 -0.61 6.97
N ASP A 29 2.01 -1.04 8.16
CA ASP A 29 3.02 -2.08 8.29
C ASP A 29 2.40 -3.44 8.02
N PHE A 30 3.17 -4.32 7.37
CA PHE A 30 2.74 -5.68 7.10
C PHE A 30 3.13 -6.63 8.22
N LYS A 31 2.19 -7.48 8.65
CA LYS A 31 2.55 -8.70 9.38
C LYS A 31 3.02 -9.75 8.39
N SER A 32 3.99 -10.57 8.82
CA SER A 32 4.49 -11.69 8.01
C SER A 32 3.36 -12.58 7.49
N SER A 33 2.36 -12.87 8.33
CA SER A 33 1.19 -13.69 7.96
C SER A 33 0.29 -13.09 6.87
N GLN A 34 0.48 -11.83 6.48
CA GLN A 34 -0.29 -11.17 5.42
C GLN A 34 0.42 -11.25 4.06
N LEU A 35 1.67 -11.69 4.03
CA LEU A 35 2.49 -11.73 2.84
C LEU A 35 2.66 -13.17 2.37
N THR A 36 2.65 -13.33 1.06
CA THR A 36 2.90 -14.60 0.37
C THR A 36 3.73 -14.31 -0.87
N PHE A 37 4.66 -15.19 -1.17
CA PHE A 37 5.60 -15.02 -2.26
C PHE A 37 5.71 -16.30 -3.07
N ASP A 38 5.62 -16.17 -4.38
CA ASP A 38 5.91 -17.24 -5.32
C ASP A 38 6.91 -16.72 -6.36
N TYR A 39 7.70 -17.61 -6.96
CA TYR A 39 8.68 -17.20 -7.98
C TYR A 39 8.64 -18.11 -9.20
N LEU A 40 8.57 -17.49 -10.38
CA LEU A 40 8.78 -18.12 -11.68
C LEU A 40 10.17 -17.73 -12.17
N ALA A 41 11.06 -18.70 -12.41
CA ALA A 41 12.35 -18.47 -13.05
C ALA A 41 12.24 -18.53 -14.58
N SER A 42 13.25 -18.00 -15.26
CA SER A 42 13.30 -17.92 -16.73
C SER A 42 13.37 -19.29 -17.42
N ASP A 43 13.78 -20.34 -16.68
CA ASP A 43 13.78 -21.73 -17.16
C ASP A 43 12.39 -22.41 -17.06
N GLY A 44 11.38 -21.68 -16.58
CA GLY A 44 10.02 -22.19 -16.35
C GLY A 44 9.83 -22.88 -15.00
N SER A 45 10.87 -22.99 -14.18
CA SER A 45 10.75 -23.52 -12.81
C SER A 45 9.92 -22.59 -11.94
N TYR A 46 9.08 -23.18 -11.08
CA TYR A 46 8.17 -22.43 -10.22
C TYR A 46 8.26 -22.89 -8.76
N TRP A 47 8.33 -21.94 -7.84
CA TRP A 47 8.32 -22.18 -6.40
C TRP A 47 7.18 -21.43 -5.72
N TYR A 48 6.36 -22.20 -5.00
CA TYR A 48 5.25 -21.70 -4.21
C TYR A 48 5.70 -21.41 -2.78
N ASP A 49 5.03 -20.46 -2.13
CA ASP A 49 5.16 -20.17 -0.70
C ASP A 49 6.61 -20.01 -0.25
N CYS A 50 7.37 -19.20 -0.99
CA CYS A 50 8.76 -18.89 -0.68
C CYS A 50 8.89 -18.37 0.76
N LYS A 51 9.99 -18.77 1.41
CA LYS A 51 10.27 -18.30 2.77
C LYS A 51 10.55 -16.82 2.75
N HIS A 52 10.08 -16.11 3.78
CA HIS A 52 10.39 -14.70 3.93
C HIS A 52 10.54 -14.30 5.39
N THR A 53 11.38 -13.31 5.63
CA THR A 53 11.64 -12.75 6.96
C THR A 53 11.69 -11.24 6.89
N GLN A 54 11.14 -10.57 7.89
CA GLN A 54 11.25 -9.12 8.00
C GLN A 54 12.71 -8.73 8.22
N GLY A 55 13.17 -7.70 7.53
CA GLY A 55 14.49 -7.12 7.67
C GLY A 55 14.61 -6.25 8.92
N LYS A 56 15.68 -5.46 8.98
CA LYS A 56 15.92 -4.52 10.09
C LYS A 56 14.97 -3.31 10.06
N GLU A 57 14.52 -2.94 8.86
CA GLU A 57 13.58 -1.84 8.68
C GLU A 57 12.14 -2.38 8.63
N PRO A 58 11.13 -1.65 9.14
CA PRO A 58 9.75 -2.14 9.24
C PRO A 58 9.14 -2.58 7.91
N HIS A 59 9.57 -1.95 6.82
CA HIS A 59 9.08 -2.19 5.47
C HIS A 59 10.00 -3.12 4.65
N ALA A 60 11.15 -3.51 5.19
CA ALA A 60 12.11 -4.36 4.50
C ALA A 60 11.83 -5.86 4.77
N TRP A 61 12.09 -6.68 3.76
CA TRP A 61 11.85 -8.12 3.74
C TRP A 61 12.97 -8.81 2.98
N VAL A 62 13.33 -10.01 3.42
CA VAL A 62 14.18 -10.93 2.66
C VAL A 62 13.32 -12.11 2.25
N VAL A 63 13.24 -12.39 0.96
CA VAL A 63 12.49 -13.51 0.39
C VAL A 63 13.48 -14.51 -0.19
N THR A 64 13.25 -15.79 0.04
CA THR A 64 14.11 -16.88 -0.40
C THR A 64 13.28 -17.96 -1.09
N CYS A 65 13.50 -18.11 -2.40
CA CYS A 65 12.90 -19.12 -3.26
C CYS A 65 14.02 -20.07 -3.73
N GLN A 66 14.24 -21.18 -3.03
CA GLN A 66 15.43 -22.04 -3.23
C GLN A 66 16.74 -21.24 -3.15
N ASN A 67 17.45 -21.11 -4.28
CA ASN A 67 18.73 -20.41 -4.39
C ASN A 67 18.56 -18.92 -4.75
N TYR A 68 17.33 -18.47 -5.02
CA TYR A 68 17.02 -17.07 -5.33
C TYR A 68 16.73 -16.29 -4.05
N ILE A 69 17.44 -15.19 -3.84
CA ILE A 69 17.30 -14.31 -2.68
C ILE A 69 16.92 -12.92 -3.18
N PHE A 70 15.85 -12.37 -2.62
CA PHE A 70 15.35 -11.04 -2.94
C PHE A 70 15.33 -10.18 -1.68
N HIS A 71 15.92 -9.00 -1.75
CA HIS A 71 15.74 -7.94 -0.75
C HIS A 71 14.61 -7.05 -1.24
N LEU A 72 13.50 -7.06 -0.52
CA LEU A 72 12.27 -6.41 -0.90
C LEU A 72 11.94 -5.34 0.12
N HIS A 73 11.34 -4.26 -0.34
CA HIS A 73 10.77 -3.25 0.51
C HIS A 73 9.34 -2.98 0.08
N LEU A 74 8.43 -2.88 1.05
CA LEU A 74 6.98 -2.85 0.84
C LEU A 74 6.35 -1.72 1.65
N LEU A 75 5.67 -0.81 0.96
CA LEU A 75 4.89 0.26 1.58
C LEU A 75 3.44 0.19 1.10
N LEU A 76 2.50 0.19 2.04
CA LEU A 76 1.07 0.26 1.73
C LEU A 76 0.52 1.58 2.23
N PHE A 77 0.02 2.38 1.31
CA PHE A 77 -0.74 3.57 1.62
C PHE A 77 -2.22 3.29 1.44
N GLN A 78 -3.01 3.67 2.43
CA GLN A 78 -4.45 3.64 2.34
C GLN A 78 -5.00 5.07 2.27
N TYR A 79 -5.76 5.36 1.23
CA TYR A 79 -6.52 6.60 1.04
C TYR A 79 -7.99 6.32 1.30
N ILE A 80 -8.51 6.87 2.39
CA ILE A 80 -9.91 6.67 2.80
C ILE A 80 -10.74 7.86 2.32
N ARG A 81 -11.82 7.57 1.59
CA ARG A 81 -12.84 8.53 1.16
C ARG A 81 -14.21 8.10 1.69
N PRO A 82 -15.25 8.97 1.61
CA PRO A 82 -16.57 8.66 2.15
C PRO A 82 -17.17 7.35 1.64
N ASN A 83 -16.93 6.96 0.38
CA ASN A 83 -17.55 5.79 -0.26
C ASN A 83 -16.55 4.76 -0.79
N GLU A 84 -15.25 5.04 -0.75
CA GLU A 84 -14.22 4.17 -1.31
C GLU A 84 -12.96 4.16 -0.44
N ALA A 85 -12.17 3.10 -0.58
CA ALA A 85 -10.81 3.04 -0.09
C ALA A 85 -9.89 2.71 -1.27
N THR A 86 -8.85 3.53 -1.48
CA THR A 86 -7.78 3.21 -2.42
C THR A 86 -6.56 2.73 -1.63
N PHE A 87 -6.01 1.61 -2.06
CA PHE A 87 -4.77 1.04 -1.56
C PHE A 87 -3.70 1.22 -2.63
N GLU A 88 -2.57 1.77 -2.24
CA GLU A 88 -1.40 1.92 -3.10
C GLU A 88 -0.27 1.11 -2.48
N LEU A 89 0.15 0.08 -3.19
CA LEU A 89 1.27 -0.77 -2.81
C LEU A 89 2.50 -0.33 -3.61
N HIS A 90 3.46 0.29 -2.94
CA HIS A 90 4.80 0.53 -3.47
C HIS A 90 5.72 -0.60 -3.09
N TYR A 91 6.51 -1.04 -4.04
CA TYR A 91 7.48 -2.09 -3.78
C TYR A 91 8.72 -1.95 -4.66
N TRP A 92 9.88 -2.22 -4.07
CA TRP A 92 11.14 -2.33 -4.78
C TRP A 92 11.89 -3.55 -4.29
N ALA A 93 12.58 -4.21 -5.21
CA ALA A 93 13.23 -5.47 -4.94
C ALA A 93 14.58 -5.56 -5.65
N ASP A 94 15.58 -6.04 -4.92
CA ASP A 94 16.88 -6.42 -5.43
C ASP A 94 16.98 -7.96 -5.41
N GLU A 95 17.16 -8.59 -6.57
CA GLU A 95 17.58 -9.99 -6.64
C GLU A 95 19.09 -10.01 -6.45
N VAL A 96 19.58 -10.64 -5.38
CA VAL A 96 20.99 -10.52 -4.96
C VAL A 96 21.83 -11.76 -5.23
N SER A 97 21.19 -12.85 -5.65
CA SER A 97 21.82 -14.17 -5.81
C SER A 97 22.50 -14.36 -7.17
N LEU A 98 21.75 -14.27 -8.27
CA LEU A 98 22.17 -14.76 -9.58
C LEU A 98 22.26 -13.66 -10.63
N LEU A 99 21.22 -12.84 -10.77
CA LEU A 99 21.12 -11.76 -11.76
C LEU A 99 21.63 -10.42 -11.23
N LYS A 100 21.56 -10.17 -9.91
CA LYS A 100 22.02 -8.92 -9.26
C LYS A 100 21.32 -7.67 -9.82
N GLN A 101 20.00 -7.74 -9.93
CA GLN A 101 19.17 -6.70 -10.56
C GLN A 101 18.22 -6.04 -9.56
N SER A 102 17.96 -4.74 -9.76
CA SER A 102 17.04 -3.93 -8.98
C SER A 102 15.81 -3.58 -9.81
N HIS A 103 14.62 -3.75 -9.24
CA HIS A 103 13.35 -3.43 -9.88
C HIS A 103 12.44 -2.66 -8.92
N THR A 104 11.77 -1.63 -9.44
CA THR A 104 10.81 -0.82 -8.68
C THR A 104 9.50 -0.77 -9.44
N GLN A 105 8.40 -1.01 -8.73
CA GLN A 105 7.06 -0.93 -9.31
C GLN A 105 6.04 -0.55 -8.23
N SER A 106 4.95 0.06 -8.66
CA SER A 106 3.82 0.40 -7.79
C SER A 106 2.54 -0.17 -8.39
N THR A 107 1.69 -0.74 -7.54
CA THR A 107 0.39 -1.27 -7.91
C THR A 107 -0.69 -0.55 -7.12
N TRP A 108 -1.76 -0.16 -7.83
CA TRP A 108 -2.90 0.53 -7.25
C TRP A 108 -4.14 -0.37 -7.25
N LEU A 109 -4.89 -0.35 -6.16
CA LEU A 109 -6.18 -1.02 -6.05
C LEU A 109 -7.19 -0.06 -5.40
N THR A 110 -8.21 0.36 -6.15
CA THR A 110 -9.36 1.08 -5.61
C THR A 110 -10.51 0.12 -5.35
N VAL A 111 -11.10 0.21 -4.17
CA VAL A 111 -12.15 -0.68 -3.69
C VAL A 111 -13.31 0.18 -3.18
N ASP A 112 -14.48 0.00 -3.78
CA ASP A 112 -15.73 0.56 -3.25
C ASP A 112 -15.99 -0.01 -1.83
N LYS A 113 -16.53 0.78 -0.89
CA LYS A 113 -16.84 0.29 0.47
C LYS A 113 -17.80 -0.90 0.48
N GLU A 114 -18.65 -1.05 -0.53
CA GLU A 114 -19.52 -2.22 -0.67
C GLU A 114 -18.74 -3.47 -1.12
N ALA A 115 -17.66 -3.26 -1.87
CA ALA A 115 -16.75 -4.30 -2.29
C ALA A 115 -15.78 -4.67 -1.15
N LYS A 116 -15.63 -5.97 -0.90
CA LYS A 116 -14.68 -6.49 0.09
C LYS A 116 -13.46 -7.06 -0.64
N ALA A 117 -12.50 -6.20 -0.97
CA ALA A 117 -11.19 -6.68 -1.41
C ALA A 117 -10.49 -7.40 -0.26
N LYS A 118 -10.04 -8.62 -0.51
CA LYS A 118 -9.34 -9.45 0.48
C LYS A 118 -7.83 -9.45 0.24
N ARG A 119 -7.41 -9.31 -1.02
CA ARG A 119 -6.02 -9.53 -1.40
C ARG A 119 -5.60 -8.63 -2.56
N ILE A 120 -4.37 -8.11 -2.51
CA ILE A 120 -3.67 -7.50 -3.64
C ILE A 120 -2.65 -8.53 -4.16
N ILE A 121 -2.60 -8.72 -5.48
CA ILE A 121 -1.55 -9.51 -6.13
C ILE A 121 -0.72 -8.56 -7.00
N ALA A 122 0.59 -8.61 -6.83
CA ALA A 122 1.58 -7.86 -7.60
C ALA A 122 2.62 -8.81 -8.20
N TYR A 123 3.22 -8.44 -9.33
CA TYR A 123 4.22 -9.22 -10.04
C TYR A 123 5.42 -8.34 -10.33
N LEU A 124 6.58 -8.72 -9.81
CA LEU A 124 7.87 -8.08 -10.03
C LEU A 124 8.65 -8.90 -11.05
N GLY A 125 8.84 -8.39 -12.27
CA GLY A 125 9.72 -9.01 -13.24
C GLY A 125 11.19 -8.88 -12.85
N PHE A 126 12.00 -9.92 -13.09
CA PHE A 126 13.47 -9.90 -12.98
C PHE A 126 14.05 -10.56 -14.23
N GLY A 127 15.07 -9.99 -14.86
CA GLY A 127 15.69 -10.56 -16.07
C GLY A 127 14.83 -10.39 -17.33
N ASP A 128 14.87 -11.41 -18.21
CA ASP A 128 14.06 -11.49 -19.43
C ASP A 128 12.57 -11.69 -19.07
N ASP A 129 11.64 -11.29 -19.96
CA ASP A 129 10.18 -11.12 -19.78
C ASP A 129 9.37 -12.27 -19.14
N THR A 130 10.01 -13.36 -18.69
CA THR A 130 9.38 -14.56 -18.14
C THR A 130 9.60 -14.77 -16.64
N SER A 131 10.69 -14.26 -16.05
CA SER A 131 10.92 -14.45 -14.61
C SER A 131 10.25 -13.37 -13.77
N GLN A 132 9.53 -13.80 -12.72
CA GLN A 132 8.78 -12.89 -11.87
C GLN A 132 8.61 -13.39 -10.44
N LEU A 133 8.78 -12.48 -9.48
CA LEU A 133 8.36 -12.66 -8.09
C LEU A 133 6.92 -12.18 -7.96
N ARG A 134 6.02 -13.11 -7.63
CA ARG A 134 4.63 -12.82 -7.33
C ARG A 134 4.49 -12.53 -5.84
N LEU A 135 3.96 -11.36 -5.51
CA LEU A 135 3.64 -10.93 -4.15
C LEU A 135 2.13 -10.95 -3.95
N GLY A 136 1.66 -11.67 -2.93
CA GLY A 136 0.29 -11.61 -2.46
C GLY A 136 0.20 -10.95 -1.09
N VAL A 137 -0.64 -9.92 -0.97
CA VAL A 137 -0.88 -9.14 0.25
C VAL A 137 -2.32 -9.30 0.70
N GLU A 138 -2.55 -9.90 1.86
CA GLU A 138 -3.87 -9.99 2.48
C GLU A 138 -4.22 -8.66 3.19
N LEU A 139 -5.30 -8.03 2.72
CA LEU A 139 -5.83 -6.80 3.29
C LEU A 139 -6.60 -7.12 4.56
N THR A 140 -6.10 -6.65 5.70
CA THR A 140 -6.88 -6.65 6.93
C THR A 140 -8.10 -5.75 6.75
N LYS A 141 -9.28 -6.23 7.19
CA LYS A 141 -10.48 -5.38 7.24
C LYS A 141 -10.11 -4.07 7.96
N PRO A 142 -10.51 -2.90 7.44
CA PRO A 142 -10.37 -1.67 8.20
C PRO A 142 -11.05 -1.88 9.56
N PRO A 143 -10.47 -1.39 10.67
CA PRO A 143 -11.11 -1.48 11.97
C PRO A 143 -12.47 -0.79 11.86
N GLY A 144 -13.52 -1.60 11.77
CA GLY A 144 -14.88 -1.12 11.86
C GLY A 144 -15.04 -0.49 13.22
N LYS A 145 -15.47 0.77 13.27
CA LYS A 145 -15.91 1.40 14.52
C LYS A 145 -16.94 0.46 15.16
N ARG A 146 -16.62 -0.04 16.35
CA ARG A 146 -17.61 -0.64 17.26
C ARG A 146 -18.53 0.46 17.77
#